data_AF-A0A537DH05-F1
#
_entry.id   AF-A0A537DH05-F1
#
_cell.length_a   1.000
_cell.length_b   1.000
_cell.length_c   1.000
_cell.angle_alpha   90.00
_cell.angle_beta   90.00
_cell.angle_gamma   90.00
#
_symmetry.space_group_name_H-M   'P 1'
#
loop_
_entity.id
_entity.type
_entity.pdbx_description
1 polymer ?
#
loop_
_entity_poly.entity_id
_entity_poly.type
_entity_poly.pdbx_seq_one_letter_code
_entity_poly.pdbx_strand_id
1 'polypeptide(L)'
;PIAEAFEKKYGVKLQLWRSSSEKVLQRALTEARAGHFAVDAFELNGPELEAMYREGLLEEFFSPQFKNLPPAAFPKHRHYAADRFNFFTIAYNSNLVKPNEVPNSYADLLHPRWVGRIGIEAGDTDWFGSIVKWMGEDKGLAFFRRLSQMKPQIRTGHTLMAELVASGEIPLAATIYNHNAERLLVNGAPVKWKALTPTFGRPNGVAVARRAQRPHAALLFADFMLSLEGQKLIQKRNRVPASDKVDSNLNDFPYEMIDPVVVLDEAEKWERIWSELFLKGQAIKRESD
;
A
#
# COMPACT_ATOMS: atom_id res chain seq x y z
N PRO A 1 3.06 3.91 -19.58
CA PRO A 1 3.49 2.55 -19.96
C PRO A 1 2.42 1.49 -19.88
N ILE A 2 1.79 1.23 -18.72
CA ILE A 2 0.76 0.17 -18.62
C ILE A 2 -0.43 0.50 -19.53
N ALA A 3 -0.97 1.72 -19.44
CA ALA A 3 -2.05 2.19 -20.32
C ALA A 3 -1.66 2.08 -21.80
N GLU A 4 -0.55 2.68 -22.20
CA GLU A 4 -0.07 2.65 -23.59
C GLU A 4 0.18 1.22 -24.11
N ALA A 5 0.74 0.33 -23.29
CA ALA A 5 0.98 -1.06 -23.68
C ALA A 5 -0.32 -1.84 -23.84
N PHE A 6 -1.28 -1.63 -22.93
CA PHE A 6 -2.62 -2.21 -23.04
C PHE A 6 -3.34 -1.73 -24.30
N GLU A 7 -3.38 -0.41 -24.53
CA GLU A 7 -4.01 0.19 -25.71
C GLU A 7 -3.36 -0.31 -27.01
N LYS A 8 -2.03 -0.37 -27.05
CA LYS A 8 -1.28 -0.88 -28.22
C LYS A 8 -1.56 -2.34 -28.49
N LYS A 9 -1.67 -3.17 -27.45
CA LYS A 9 -1.84 -4.62 -27.57
C LYS A 9 -3.25 -5.01 -28.02
N TYR A 10 -4.26 -4.31 -27.51
CA TYR A 10 -5.65 -4.72 -27.70
C TYR A 10 -6.49 -3.75 -28.55
N GLY A 11 -5.97 -2.57 -28.89
CA GLY A 11 -6.73 -1.54 -29.60
C GLY A 11 -7.87 -0.94 -28.78
N VAL A 12 -7.90 -1.18 -27.47
CA VAL A 12 -8.93 -0.70 -26.54
C VAL A 12 -8.40 0.54 -25.83
N LYS A 13 -9.04 1.69 -26.03
CA LYS A 13 -8.66 2.95 -25.38
C LYS A 13 -8.96 2.91 -23.88
N LEU A 14 -7.99 3.29 -23.05
CA LEU A 14 -8.09 3.30 -21.60
C LEU A 14 -8.31 4.73 -21.10
N GLN A 15 -9.46 4.98 -20.48
CA GLN A 15 -9.72 6.23 -19.77
C GLN A 15 -9.32 6.07 -18.31
N LEU A 16 -8.20 6.68 -17.91
CA LEU A 16 -7.68 6.59 -16.55
C LEU A 16 -8.06 7.83 -15.73
N TRP A 17 -8.70 7.60 -14.60
CA TRP A 17 -8.74 8.56 -13.50
C TRP A 17 -7.94 7.99 -12.33
N ARG A 18 -7.01 8.77 -11.78
CA ARG A 18 -6.09 8.32 -10.73
C ARG A 18 -6.20 9.24 -9.51
N SER A 19 -6.27 8.62 -8.33
CA SER A 19 -6.19 9.29 -7.04
C SER A 19 -5.62 8.32 -5.97
N SER A 20 -5.69 8.70 -4.69
CA SER A 20 -5.44 7.76 -3.59
C SER A 20 -6.52 6.68 -3.55
N SER A 21 -6.22 5.50 -2.99
CA SER A 21 -7.18 4.39 -2.97
C SER A 21 -8.46 4.77 -2.22
N GLU A 22 -8.32 5.52 -1.14
CA GLU A 22 -9.41 5.99 -0.29
C GLU A 22 -10.34 6.93 -1.05
N LYS A 23 -9.78 7.86 -1.86
CA LYS A 23 -10.57 8.76 -2.72
C LYS A 23 -11.31 7.99 -3.80
N VAL A 24 -10.68 6.98 -4.39
CA VAL A 24 -11.35 6.13 -5.39
C VAL A 24 -12.49 5.36 -4.74
N LEU A 25 -12.28 4.75 -3.57
CA LEU A 25 -13.33 4.06 -2.81
C LEU A 25 -14.50 5.01 -2.51
N GLN A 26 -14.24 6.17 -1.90
CA GLN A 26 -15.29 7.14 -1.55
C GLN A 26 -16.10 7.59 -2.76
N ARG A 27 -15.42 7.89 -3.88
CA ARG A 27 -16.07 8.27 -5.13
C ARG A 27 -16.93 7.12 -5.67
N ALA A 28 -16.39 5.91 -5.73
CA ALA A 28 -17.10 4.75 -6.27
C ALA A 28 -18.35 4.40 -5.44
N LEU A 29 -18.26 4.46 -4.11
CA LEU A 29 -19.42 4.29 -3.21
C LEU A 29 -20.46 5.39 -3.42
N THR A 30 -20.03 6.64 -3.56
CA THR A 30 -20.95 7.78 -3.80
C THR A 30 -21.67 7.63 -5.14
N GLU A 31 -20.94 7.32 -6.21
CA GLU A 31 -21.51 7.09 -7.55
C GLU A 31 -22.48 5.89 -7.53
N ALA A 32 -22.10 4.77 -6.92
CA ALA A 32 -22.95 3.58 -6.82
C ALA A 32 -24.25 3.84 -6.04
N ARG A 33 -24.20 4.58 -4.93
CA ARG A 33 -25.38 5.00 -4.15
C ARG A 33 -26.30 5.90 -4.95
N ALA A 34 -25.75 6.72 -5.84
CA ALA A 34 -26.52 7.53 -6.79
C ALA A 34 -27.03 6.73 -8.01
N GLY A 35 -26.70 5.44 -8.12
CA GLY A 35 -27.06 4.60 -9.27
C GLY A 35 -26.20 4.83 -10.52
N HIS A 36 -25.06 5.50 -10.38
CA HIS A 36 -24.14 5.82 -11.47
C HIS A 36 -22.99 4.81 -11.47
N PHE A 37 -22.84 4.05 -12.56
CA PHE A 37 -21.81 3.01 -12.71
C PHE A 37 -20.96 3.31 -13.94
N ALA A 38 -20.06 4.28 -13.81
CA ALA A 38 -19.21 4.72 -14.93
C ALA A 38 -17.88 3.94 -15.03
N VAL A 39 -17.46 3.30 -13.93
CA VAL A 39 -16.18 2.60 -13.83
C VAL A 39 -16.31 1.13 -14.24
N ASP A 40 -15.39 0.67 -15.07
CA ASP A 40 -15.36 -0.69 -15.60
C ASP A 40 -14.41 -1.61 -14.81
N ALA A 41 -13.28 -1.08 -14.33
CA ALA A 41 -12.29 -1.80 -13.54
C ALA A 41 -11.67 -0.89 -12.47
N PHE A 42 -11.24 -1.48 -11.35
CA PHE A 42 -10.57 -0.80 -10.25
C PHE A 42 -9.14 -1.33 -10.09
N GLU A 43 -8.21 -0.46 -9.71
CA GLU A 43 -6.87 -0.84 -9.25
C GLU A 43 -6.53 -0.05 -7.98
N LEU A 44 -6.51 -0.72 -6.83
CA LEU A 44 -6.48 -0.11 -5.49
C LEU A 44 -5.68 -0.98 -4.50
N ASN A 45 -5.48 -0.48 -3.27
CA ASN A 45 -4.96 -1.32 -2.21
C ASN A 45 -5.99 -2.39 -1.80
N GLY A 46 -5.51 -3.49 -1.20
CA GLY A 46 -6.33 -4.58 -0.72
C GLY A 46 -7.50 -4.16 0.19
N PRO A 47 -7.30 -3.34 1.25
CA PRO A 47 -8.41 -2.93 2.13
C PRO A 47 -9.53 -2.19 1.39
N GLU A 48 -9.20 -1.32 0.43
CA GLU A 48 -10.21 -0.63 -0.36
C GLU A 48 -10.91 -1.57 -1.35
N LEU A 49 -10.23 -2.54 -1.95
CA LEU A 49 -10.86 -3.57 -2.78
C LEU A 49 -11.79 -4.47 -1.96
N GLU A 50 -11.39 -4.84 -0.76
CA GLU A 50 -12.22 -5.61 0.17
C GLU A 50 -13.46 -4.81 0.57
N ALA A 51 -13.33 -3.50 0.80
CA ALA A 51 -14.47 -2.64 1.11
C ALA A 51 -15.44 -2.56 -0.08
N MET A 52 -14.92 -2.41 -1.31
CA MET A 52 -15.71 -2.46 -2.53
C MET A 52 -16.44 -3.80 -2.71
N TYR A 53 -15.80 -4.91 -2.35
CA TYR A 53 -16.42 -6.24 -2.37
C TYR A 53 -17.59 -6.32 -1.38
N ARG A 54 -17.39 -5.89 -0.13
CA ARG A 54 -18.44 -5.91 0.91
C ARG A 54 -19.64 -5.03 0.57
N GLU A 55 -19.41 -3.97 -0.19
CA GLU A 55 -20.46 -3.07 -0.73
C GLU A 55 -21.09 -3.61 -2.03
N GLY A 56 -20.69 -4.80 -2.49
CA GLY A 56 -21.26 -5.48 -3.64
C GLY A 56 -20.89 -4.86 -4.99
N LEU A 57 -19.80 -4.10 -5.06
CA LEU A 57 -19.39 -3.35 -6.26
C LEU A 57 -18.45 -4.12 -7.19
N LEU A 58 -17.92 -5.25 -6.75
CA LEU A 58 -16.99 -6.07 -7.54
C LEU A 58 -17.69 -7.29 -8.13
N GLU A 59 -17.29 -7.67 -9.35
CA GLU A 59 -17.67 -8.91 -10.01
C GLU A 59 -16.64 -10.00 -9.72
N GLU A 60 -17.08 -11.24 -9.52
CA GLU A 60 -16.16 -12.37 -9.55
C GLU A 60 -15.58 -12.52 -10.96
N PHE A 61 -14.26 -12.70 -11.08
CA PHE A 61 -13.65 -12.92 -12.38
C PHE A 61 -12.60 -14.02 -12.32
N PHE A 62 -12.33 -14.57 -13.50
CA PHE A 62 -11.29 -15.57 -13.69
C PHE A 62 -10.28 -15.08 -14.72
N SER A 63 -9.00 -15.36 -14.47
CA SER A 63 -7.93 -15.17 -15.44
C SER A 63 -7.04 -16.41 -15.47
N PRO A 64 -6.60 -16.87 -16.67
CA PRO A 64 -5.57 -17.89 -16.78
C PRO A 64 -4.25 -17.53 -16.09
N GLN A 65 -4.01 -16.25 -15.80
CA GLN A 65 -2.81 -15.77 -15.12
C GLN A 65 -2.79 -16.12 -13.63
N PHE A 66 -3.94 -16.45 -13.02
CA PHE A 66 -4.03 -16.78 -11.60
C PHE A 66 -3.08 -17.91 -11.17
N LYS A 67 -2.80 -18.86 -12.07
CA LYS A 67 -1.85 -19.96 -11.82
C LYS A 67 -0.40 -19.50 -11.60
N ASN A 68 -0.09 -18.25 -11.93
CA ASN A 68 1.23 -17.64 -11.81
C ASN A 68 1.31 -16.66 -10.63
N LEU A 69 0.27 -16.60 -9.79
CA LEU A 69 0.19 -15.73 -8.62
C LEU A 69 0.22 -16.58 -7.34
N PRO A 70 0.87 -16.11 -6.28
CA PRO A 70 0.90 -16.80 -5.00
C PRO A 70 -0.47 -16.76 -4.32
N PRO A 71 -0.76 -17.65 -3.36
CA PRO A 71 -2.01 -17.63 -2.61
C PRO A 71 -2.31 -16.28 -1.94
N ALA A 72 -1.28 -15.56 -1.48
CA ALA A 72 -1.42 -14.24 -0.86
C ALA A 72 -1.93 -13.14 -1.81
N ALA A 73 -1.97 -13.40 -3.12
CA ALA A 73 -2.55 -12.47 -4.08
C ALA A 73 -4.10 -12.48 -4.06
N PHE A 74 -4.73 -13.44 -3.37
CA PHE A 74 -6.17 -13.62 -3.43
C PHE A 74 -6.82 -13.57 -2.04
N PRO A 75 -7.95 -12.86 -1.91
CA PRO A 75 -8.88 -13.15 -0.83
C PRO A 75 -9.60 -14.47 -1.11
N LYS A 76 -10.23 -15.07 -0.09
CA LYS A 76 -10.99 -16.32 -0.24
C LYS A 76 -12.11 -16.24 -1.29
N HIS A 77 -12.76 -15.09 -1.42
CA HIS A 77 -13.89 -14.88 -2.34
C HIS A 77 -13.48 -14.56 -3.79
N ARG A 78 -12.20 -14.28 -4.08
CA ARG A 78 -11.65 -14.10 -5.45
C ARG A 78 -12.27 -12.98 -6.32
N HIS A 79 -12.92 -11.97 -5.74
CA HIS A 79 -13.46 -10.84 -6.53
C HIS A 79 -12.41 -9.76 -6.89
N TYR A 80 -11.20 -9.91 -6.36
CA TYR A 80 -10.03 -9.12 -6.75
C TYR A 80 -8.78 -9.99 -6.68
N ALA A 81 -7.72 -9.58 -7.38
CA ALA A 81 -6.43 -10.25 -7.34
C ALA A 81 -5.31 -9.22 -7.28
N ALA A 82 -4.29 -9.47 -6.45
CA ALA A 82 -3.15 -8.58 -6.34
C ALA A 82 -2.35 -8.56 -7.65
N ASP A 83 -2.10 -7.36 -8.19
CA ASP A 83 -1.18 -7.14 -9.30
C ASP A 83 0.25 -6.90 -8.78
N ARG A 84 0.37 -6.44 -7.53
CA ARG A 84 1.65 -6.11 -6.88
C ARG A 84 1.56 -6.10 -5.36
N PHE A 85 2.74 -6.14 -4.73
CA PHE A 85 2.90 -5.97 -3.29
C PHE A 85 3.68 -4.70 -2.95
N ASN A 86 3.23 -3.97 -1.94
CA ASN A 86 3.97 -2.84 -1.37
C ASN A 86 4.45 -3.22 0.02
N PHE A 87 5.73 -3.02 0.34
CA PHE A 87 6.27 -3.37 1.65
C PHE A 87 6.47 -2.14 2.52
N PHE A 88 6.01 -2.20 3.76
CA PHE A 88 6.25 -1.18 4.78
C PHE A 88 7.69 -1.28 5.27
N THR A 89 8.51 -0.33 4.86
CA THR A 89 9.92 -0.24 5.26
C THR A 89 10.17 1.06 6.02
N ILE A 90 11.37 1.18 6.60
CA ILE A 90 11.89 2.50 6.95
C ILE A 90 12.59 3.11 5.74
N ALA A 91 12.53 4.43 5.62
CA ALA A 91 13.42 5.19 4.74
C ALA A 91 14.10 6.31 5.51
N TYR A 92 15.33 6.62 5.13
CA TYR A 92 16.13 7.65 5.79
C TYR A 92 16.93 8.45 4.78
N ASN A 93 17.17 9.71 5.12
CA ASN A 93 18.05 10.56 4.35
C ASN A 93 19.51 10.19 4.63
N SER A 94 20.25 9.72 3.63
CA SER A 94 21.63 9.24 3.80
C SER A 94 22.63 10.35 4.12
N ASN A 95 22.27 11.62 3.93
CA ASN A 95 23.10 12.76 4.34
C ASN A 95 22.90 13.13 5.82
N LEU A 96 21.76 12.74 6.42
CA LEU A 96 21.38 13.12 7.79
C LEU A 96 21.45 11.98 8.80
N VAL A 97 21.40 10.73 8.33
CA VAL A 97 21.43 9.53 9.15
C VAL A 97 22.64 8.68 8.76
N LYS A 98 23.58 8.54 9.70
CA LYS A 98 24.79 7.75 9.47
C LYS A 98 24.46 6.25 9.43
N PRO A 99 25.24 5.42 8.72
CA PRO A 99 24.97 3.97 8.63
C PRO A 99 24.82 3.26 9.97
N ASN A 100 25.59 3.65 10.99
CA ASN A 100 25.53 3.08 12.34
C ASN A 100 24.37 3.61 13.20
N GLU A 101 23.63 4.61 12.72
CA GLU A 101 22.44 5.14 13.39
C GLU A 101 21.16 4.51 12.84
N VAL A 102 21.20 3.92 11.65
CA VAL A 102 20.03 3.33 10.98
C VAL A 102 19.40 2.25 11.87
N PRO A 103 18.09 2.34 12.19
CA PRO A 103 17.41 1.32 12.96
C PRO A 103 17.60 -0.10 12.38
N ASN A 104 17.83 -1.07 13.25
CA ASN A 104 17.88 -2.50 12.90
C ASN A 104 16.62 -3.23 13.37
N SER A 105 15.88 -2.64 14.30
CA SER A 105 14.66 -3.18 14.87
C SER A 105 13.63 -2.07 15.11
N TYR A 106 12.38 -2.46 15.35
CA TYR A 106 11.34 -1.53 15.79
C TYR A 106 11.72 -0.81 17.10
N ALA A 107 12.39 -1.50 18.04
CA ALA A 107 12.82 -0.92 19.31
C ALA A 107 13.80 0.26 19.12
N ASP A 108 14.64 0.21 18.08
CA ASP A 108 15.60 1.28 17.78
C ASP A 108 14.93 2.59 17.38
N LEU A 109 13.67 2.54 16.91
CA LEU A 109 12.86 3.75 16.64
C LEU A 109 12.57 4.55 17.93
N LEU A 110 12.66 3.91 19.10
CA LEU A 110 12.47 4.56 20.39
C LEU A 110 13.75 5.19 20.96
N HIS A 111 14.88 5.10 20.24
CA HIS A 111 16.12 5.70 20.71
C HIS A 111 15.97 7.23 20.81
N PRO A 112 16.41 7.90 21.90
CA PRO A 112 16.18 9.34 22.14
C PRO A 112 16.62 10.27 21.00
N ARG A 113 17.61 9.85 20.21
CA ARG A 113 18.08 10.57 19.00
C ARG A 113 16.99 10.83 17.96
N TRP A 114 15.88 10.09 18.01
CA TRP A 114 14.79 10.13 17.05
C TRP A 114 13.60 11.00 17.49
N VAL A 115 13.63 11.58 18.69
CA VAL A 115 12.56 12.46 19.17
C VAL A 115 12.37 13.63 18.20
N GLY A 116 11.15 13.79 17.66
CA GLY A 116 10.80 14.83 16.68
C GLY A 116 11.28 14.58 15.25
N ARG A 117 11.98 13.46 15.00
CA ARG A 117 12.71 13.20 13.73
C ARG A 117 12.18 12.01 12.94
N ILE A 118 11.10 11.38 13.42
CA ILE A 118 10.43 10.26 12.73
C ILE A 118 9.22 10.78 11.96
N GLY A 119 9.08 10.42 10.69
CA GLY A 119 7.85 10.54 9.93
C GLY A 119 7.01 9.26 10.02
N ILE A 120 5.69 9.39 10.10
CA ILE A 120 4.74 8.27 10.04
C ILE A 120 3.59 8.66 9.11
N GLU A 121 3.20 7.73 8.24
CA GLU A 121 2.05 7.95 7.37
C GLU A 121 0.73 7.81 8.15
N ALA A 122 -0.19 8.76 7.97
CA ALA A 122 -1.36 8.93 8.82
C ALA A 122 -2.40 7.80 8.74
N GLY A 123 -2.47 7.09 7.62
CA GLY A 123 -3.44 6.05 7.30
C GLY A 123 -2.94 4.61 7.48
N ASP A 124 -1.68 4.41 7.87
CA ASP A 124 -1.03 3.10 8.04
C ASP A 124 -1.50 2.31 9.29
N THR A 125 -2.82 2.28 9.52
CA THR A 125 -3.46 1.54 10.61
C THR A 125 -3.37 0.02 10.44
N ASP A 126 -3.27 -0.45 9.20
CA ASP A 126 -3.03 -1.85 8.86
C ASP A 126 -1.62 -2.31 9.27
N TRP A 127 -0.61 -1.48 9.03
CA TRP A 127 0.74 -1.70 9.56
C TRP A 127 0.76 -1.66 11.10
N PHE A 128 0.09 -0.68 11.71
CA PHE A 128 -0.03 -0.58 13.17
C PHE A 128 -0.65 -1.85 13.77
N GLY A 129 -1.82 -2.27 13.28
CA GLY A 129 -2.50 -3.47 13.76
C GLY A 129 -1.65 -4.73 13.57
N SER A 130 -0.98 -4.86 12.42
CA SER A 130 -0.11 -6.01 12.13
C SER A 130 1.08 -6.09 13.09
N ILE A 131 1.74 -4.97 13.38
CA ILE A 131 2.84 -4.91 14.35
C ILE A 131 2.35 -5.21 15.76
N VAL A 132 1.20 -4.65 16.16
CA VAL A 132 0.62 -4.89 17.48
C VAL A 132 0.33 -6.38 17.68
N LYS A 133 -0.26 -7.04 16.68
CA LYS A 133 -0.56 -8.48 16.72
C LYS A 133 0.70 -9.32 16.76
N TRP A 134 1.71 -8.99 15.96
CA TRP A 134 2.98 -9.71 15.96
C TRP A 134 3.73 -9.61 17.29
N MET A 135 3.76 -8.42 17.91
CA MET A 135 4.39 -8.24 19.23
C MET A 135 3.59 -8.87 20.39
N GLY A 136 2.33 -9.20 20.14
CA GLY A 136 1.31 -9.42 21.18
C GLY A 136 0.72 -8.09 21.66
N GLU A 137 -0.61 -8.05 21.82
CA GLU A 137 -1.37 -6.80 21.94
C GLU A 137 -0.84 -5.85 23.01
N ASP A 138 -0.60 -6.32 24.24
CA ASP A 138 -0.10 -5.49 25.34
C ASP A 138 1.27 -4.85 25.02
N LYS A 139 2.19 -5.66 24.48
CA LYS A 139 3.55 -5.20 24.15
C LYS A 139 3.53 -4.27 22.95
N GLY A 140 2.75 -4.59 21.94
CA GLY A 140 2.56 -3.76 20.75
C GLY A 140 1.98 -2.40 21.08
N LEU A 141 0.89 -2.36 21.85
CA LEU A 141 0.29 -1.11 22.30
C LEU A 141 1.23 -0.30 23.19
N ALA A 142 2.01 -0.94 24.05
CA ALA A 142 3.05 -0.27 24.84
C ALA A 142 4.17 0.31 23.96
N PHE A 143 4.58 -0.40 22.90
CA PHE A 143 5.54 0.10 21.92
C PHE A 143 5.02 1.36 21.22
N PHE A 144 3.79 1.33 20.68
CA PHE A 144 3.22 2.48 19.98
C PHE A 144 2.91 3.66 20.90
N ARG A 145 2.56 3.42 22.16
CA ARG A 145 2.48 4.48 23.19
C ARG A 145 3.82 5.17 23.41
N ARG A 146 4.93 4.44 23.39
CA ARG A 146 6.27 5.04 23.45
C ARG A 146 6.63 5.74 22.14
N LEU A 147 6.27 5.16 21.00
CA LEU A 147 6.53 5.76 19.70
C LEU A 147 5.80 7.10 19.53
N SER A 148 4.56 7.24 20.00
CA SER A 148 3.86 8.53 19.98
C SER A 148 4.53 9.59 20.85
N GLN A 149 5.14 9.19 21.98
CA GLN A 149 5.95 10.06 22.84
C GLN A 149 7.25 10.52 22.18
N MET A 150 7.71 9.83 21.12
CA MET A 150 8.82 10.30 20.28
C MET A 150 8.43 11.51 19.41
N LYS A 151 7.19 12.00 19.48
CA LYS A 151 6.67 13.16 18.73
C LYS A 151 6.88 13.03 17.21
N PRO A 152 6.44 11.92 16.58
CA PRO A 152 6.60 11.75 15.15
C PRO A 152 5.82 12.82 14.37
N GLN A 153 6.33 13.15 13.20
CA GLN A 153 5.67 14.00 12.22
C GLN A 153 4.70 13.16 11.40
N ILE A 154 3.40 13.40 11.60
CA ILE A 154 2.36 12.71 10.84
C ILE A 154 2.15 13.41 9.50
N ARG A 155 2.13 12.63 8.42
CA ARG A 155 1.89 13.10 7.04
C ARG A 155 0.96 12.14 6.31
N THR A 156 0.17 12.66 5.38
CA THR A 156 -0.70 11.84 4.53
C THR A 156 -0.03 11.61 3.19
N GLY A 157 0.02 10.37 2.74
CA GLY A 157 0.54 9.95 1.45
C GLY A 157 2.00 9.47 1.47
N HIS A 158 2.20 8.20 1.08
CA HIS A 158 3.51 7.56 0.98
C HIS A 158 4.46 8.20 -0.05
N THR A 159 3.92 8.82 -1.10
CA THR A 159 4.74 9.54 -2.09
C THR A 159 5.32 10.80 -1.47
N LEU A 160 4.50 11.59 -0.79
CA LEU A 160 4.93 12.79 -0.08
C LEU A 160 5.95 12.44 1.01
N MET A 161 5.69 11.39 1.79
CA MET A 161 6.64 10.93 2.82
C MET A 161 8.04 10.64 2.23
N ALA A 162 8.10 10.00 1.06
CA ALA A 162 9.35 9.72 0.37
C ALA A 162 10.11 11.00 -0.02
N GLU A 163 9.39 11.99 -0.54
CA GLU A 163 9.93 13.29 -0.95
C GLU A 163 10.45 14.09 0.25
N LEU A 164 9.72 14.07 1.38
CA LEU A 164 10.13 14.72 2.62
C LEU A 164 11.40 14.08 3.23
N VAL A 165 11.56 12.77 3.07
CA VAL A 165 12.80 12.08 3.46
C VAL A 165 13.92 12.46 2.51
N ALA A 166 13.69 12.41 1.20
CA ALA A 166 14.71 12.75 0.21
C ALA A 166 15.19 14.20 0.31
N SER A 167 14.31 15.15 0.61
CA SER A 167 14.66 16.56 0.83
C SER A 167 15.41 16.80 2.15
N GLY A 168 15.26 15.88 3.12
CA GLY A 168 15.83 15.99 4.45
C GLY A 168 14.96 16.73 5.47
N GLU A 169 13.73 17.13 5.10
CA GLU A 169 12.75 17.69 6.04
C GLU A 169 12.41 16.68 7.14
N ILE A 170 12.31 15.39 6.78
CA ILE A 170 12.14 14.28 7.71
C ILE A 170 13.37 13.37 7.63
N PRO A 171 14.21 13.27 8.67
CA PRO A 171 15.42 12.45 8.62
C PRO A 171 15.17 10.95 8.43
N LEU A 172 14.09 10.43 9.03
CA LEU A 172 13.72 9.01 9.03
C LEU A 172 12.20 8.88 8.96
N ALA A 173 11.66 8.14 8.01
CA ALA A 173 10.27 7.67 8.03
C ALA A 173 10.23 6.24 8.60
N ALA A 174 9.33 6.00 9.56
CA ALA A 174 9.09 4.66 10.11
C ALA A 174 8.20 3.80 9.20
N THR A 175 7.36 4.44 8.38
CA THR A 175 6.51 3.75 7.40
C THR A 175 6.57 4.43 6.04
N ILE A 176 6.99 3.65 5.04
CA ILE A 176 6.96 4.03 3.62
C ILE A 176 6.79 2.76 2.78
N TYR A 177 6.19 2.87 1.58
CA TYR A 177 6.37 1.82 0.57
C TYR A 177 7.79 1.88 -0.03
N ASN A 178 8.52 0.78 0.12
CA ASN A 178 9.87 0.59 -0.43
C ASN A 178 10.05 1.11 -1.88
N HIS A 179 9.08 0.87 -2.78
CA HIS A 179 9.15 1.31 -4.17
C HIS A 179 9.26 2.85 -4.34
N ASN A 180 8.69 3.63 -3.42
CA ASN A 180 8.78 5.09 -3.49
C ASN A 180 10.18 5.57 -3.12
N ALA A 181 10.78 4.98 -2.08
CA ALA A 181 12.17 5.26 -1.70
C ALA A 181 13.15 4.77 -2.78
N GLU A 182 12.94 3.56 -3.31
CA GLU A 182 13.75 2.99 -4.38
C GLU A 182 13.75 3.87 -5.64
N ARG A 183 12.58 4.35 -6.06
CA ARG A 183 12.46 5.25 -7.22
C ARG A 183 13.31 6.51 -7.04
N LEU A 184 13.31 7.10 -5.85
CA LEU A 184 14.09 8.31 -5.56
C LEU A 184 15.59 8.00 -5.47
N LEU A 185 15.97 6.87 -4.85
CA LEU A 185 17.35 6.39 -4.79
C LEU A 185 17.94 6.19 -6.19
N VAL A 186 17.23 5.48 -7.07
CA VAL A 186 17.66 5.22 -8.46
C VAL A 186 17.80 6.52 -9.26
N ASN A 187 17.02 7.55 -8.92
CA ASN A 187 17.12 8.89 -9.51
C ASN A 187 18.20 9.77 -8.86
N GLY A 188 19.02 9.23 -7.95
CA GLY A 188 20.15 9.92 -7.33
C GLY A 188 19.82 10.78 -6.11
N ALA A 189 18.59 10.70 -5.58
CA ALA A 189 18.25 11.39 -4.34
C ALA A 189 18.97 10.74 -3.13
N PRO A 190 19.32 11.51 -2.09
CA PRO A 190 20.03 11.01 -0.92
C PRO A 190 19.09 10.27 0.05
N VAL A 191 18.35 9.29 -0.44
CA VAL A 191 17.43 8.46 0.34
C VAL A 191 17.85 7.00 0.24
N LYS A 192 17.80 6.29 1.36
CA LYS A 192 17.93 4.84 1.42
C LYS A 192 16.75 4.27 2.19
N TRP A 193 16.48 2.99 1.99
CA TRP A 193 15.43 2.29 2.71
C TRP A 193 15.94 0.96 3.25
N LYS A 194 15.24 0.44 4.27
CA LYS A 194 15.58 -0.83 4.90
C LYS A 194 14.33 -1.51 5.45
N ALA A 195 14.24 -2.81 5.22
CA ALA A 195 13.21 -3.66 5.80
C ALA A 195 13.57 -3.93 7.29
N LEU A 196 12.60 -3.72 8.20
CA LEU A 196 12.72 -4.13 9.61
C LEU A 196 12.01 -5.47 9.80
N THR A 197 12.46 -6.30 10.72
CA THR A 197 11.84 -7.62 10.95
C THR A 197 10.79 -7.55 12.08
N PRO A 198 9.55 -8.04 11.86
CA PRO A 198 9.00 -8.52 10.59
C PRO A 198 8.70 -7.37 9.64
N THR A 199 8.81 -7.61 8.34
CA THR A 199 8.34 -6.65 7.33
C THR A 199 6.96 -7.07 6.87
N PHE A 200 6.03 -6.13 6.78
CA PHE A 200 4.69 -6.40 6.28
C PHE A 200 4.53 -5.94 4.84
N GLY A 201 3.98 -6.82 4.01
CA GLY A 201 3.57 -6.53 2.64
C GLY A 201 2.07 -6.28 2.57
N ARG A 202 1.66 -5.30 1.78
CA ARG A 202 0.27 -5.01 1.50
C ARG A 202 -0.06 -5.36 0.05
N PRO A 203 -1.12 -6.17 -0.20
CA PRO A 203 -1.60 -6.41 -1.55
C PRO A 203 -2.19 -5.13 -2.14
N ASN A 204 -1.92 -4.90 -3.40
CA ASN A 204 -2.64 -3.96 -4.25
C ASN A 204 -3.05 -4.75 -5.48
N GLY A 205 -4.23 -4.48 -6.00
CA GLY A 205 -4.84 -5.41 -6.92
C GLY A 205 -5.77 -4.76 -7.90
N VAL A 206 -6.16 -5.59 -8.86
CA VAL A 206 -7.13 -5.26 -9.88
C VAL A 206 -8.44 -5.99 -9.59
N ALA A 207 -9.56 -5.33 -9.91
CA ALA A 207 -10.89 -5.89 -9.83
C ALA A 207 -11.76 -5.43 -11.01
N VAL A 208 -12.76 -6.23 -11.34
CA VAL A 208 -13.78 -5.89 -12.35
C VAL A 208 -15.01 -5.33 -11.63
N ALA A 209 -15.56 -4.23 -12.13
CA ALA A 209 -16.78 -3.65 -11.55
C ALA A 209 -18.01 -4.51 -11.89
N ARG A 210 -18.86 -4.77 -10.90
CA ARG A 210 -20.11 -5.57 -11.03
C ARG A 210 -21.06 -5.04 -12.11
N ARG A 211 -21.11 -3.72 -12.27
CA ARG A 211 -21.96 -3.02 -13.24
C ARG A 211 -21.14 -2.31 -14.32
N ALA A 212 -19.97 -2.87 -14.68
CA ALA A 212 -19.16 -2.36 -15.77
C ALA A 212 -20.00 -2.23 -17.06
N GLN A 213 -19.91 -1.07 -17.73
CA GLN A 213 -20.54 -0.84 -19.03
C GLN A 213 -19.77 -1.54 -20.15
N ARG A 214 -18.48 -1.82 -19.94
CA ARG A 214 -17.61 -2.57 -20.85
C ARG A 214 -16.95 -3.76 -20.13
N PRO A 215 -17.73 -4.78 -19.71
CA PRO A 215 -17.23 -5.86 -18.85
C PRO A 215 -16.09 -6.68 -19.50
N HIS A 216 -16.14 -6.92 -20.82
CA HIS A 216 -15.07 -7.63 -21.52
C HIS A 216 -13.76 -6.82 -21.60
N ALA A 217 -13.85 -5.50 -21.76
CA ALA A 217 -12.69 -4.62 -21.73
C ALA A 217 -12.08 -4.55 -20.32
N ALA A 218 -12.92 -4.50 -19.28
CA ALA A 218 -12.49 -4.57 -17.88
C ALA A 218 -11.75 -5.88 -17.58
N LEU A 219 -12.33 -7.01 -17.99
CA LEU A 219 -11.70 -8.32 -17.82
C LEU A 219 -10.37 -8.42 -18.57
N LEU A 220 -10.30 -7.88 -19.79
CA LEU A 220 -9.07 -7.84 -20.57
C LEU A 220 -7.99 -6.98 -19.88
N PHE A 221 -8.39 -5.87 -19.25
CA PHE A 221 -7.48 -5.04 -18.47
C PHE A 221 -6.98 -5.76 -17.22
N ALA A 222 -7.88 -6.43 -16.47
CA ALA A 222 -7.50 -7.25 -15.32
C ALA A 222 -6.52 -8.38 -15.72
N ASP A 223 -6.83 -9.12 -16.79
CA ASP A 223 -5.94 -10.16 -17.32
C ASP A 223 -4.58 -9.58 -17.74
N PHE A 224 -4.56 -8.42 -18.41
CA PHE A 224 -3.33 -7.76 -18.83
C PHE A 224 -2.46 -7.36 -17.64
N MET A 225 -3.03 -6.77 -16.59
CA MET A 225 -2.31 -6.41 -15.36
C MET A 225 -1.62 -7.61 -14.72
N LEU A 226 -2.28 -8.77 -14.74
CA LEU A 226 -1.77 -10.03 -14.17
C LEU A 226 -0.87 -10.81 -15.14
N SER A 227 -0.88 -10.47 -16.43
CA SER A 227 -0.06 -11.15 -17.45
C SER A 227 1.44 -10.94 -17.22
N LEU A 228 2.27 -11.84 -17.76
CA LEU A 228 3.73 -11.70 -17.73
C LEU A 228 4.20 -10.33 -18.23
N GLU A 229 3.53 -9.79 -19.25
CA GLU A 229 3.84 -8.47 -19.79
C GLU A 229 3.51 -7.34 -18.81
N GLY A 230 2.31 -7.35 -18.23
CA GLY A 230 1.90 -6.39 -17.20
C GLY A 230 2.83 -6.43 -15.98
N GLN A 231 3.14 -7.63 -15.51
CA GLN A 231 4.03 -7.86 -14.36
C GLN A 231 5.46 -7.36 -14.63
N LYS A 232 6.00 -7.56 -15.84
CA LYS A 232 7.28 -6.96 -16.25
C LYS A 232 7.24 -5.44 -16.31
N LEU A 233 6.10 -4.84 -16.69
CA LEU A 233 5.94 -3.38 -16.68
C LEU A 233 5.88 -2.82 -15.25
N ILE A 234 5.25 -3.55 -14.32
CA ILE A 234 5.25 -3.24 -12.88
C ILE A 234 6.69 -3.29 -12.34
N GLN A 235 7.43 -4.37 -12.62
CA GLN A 235 8.83 -4.52 -12.22
C GLN A 235 9.70 -3.38 -12.74
N LYS A 236 9.59 -3.02 -14.02
CA LYS A 236 10.32 -1.89 -14.65
C LYS A 236 10.03 -0.53 -14.00
N ARG A 237 8.99 -0.43 -13.17
CA ARG A 237 8.63 0.77 -12.39
C ARG A 237 9.06 0.66 -10.92
N ASN A 238 10.02 -0.22 -10.63
CA ASN A 238 10.58 -0.48 -9.30
C ASN A 238 9.49 -0.89 -8.30
N ARG A 239 8.49 -1.65 -8.75
CA ARG A 239 7.43 -2.20 -7.88
C ARG A 239 7.56 -3.71 -7.82
N VAL A 240 7.07 -4.31 -6.74
CA VAL A 240 7.12 -5.77 -6.57
C VAL A 240 5.94 -6.40 -7.32
N PRO A 241 6.17 -7.06 -8.47
CA PRO A 241 5.12 -7.78 -9.17
C PRO A 241 4.55 -8.88 -8.26
N ALA A 242 3.26 -9.16 -8.38
CA ALA A 242 2.65 -10.28 -7.66
C ALA A 242 2.99 -11.64 -8.28
N SER A 243 3.37 -11.70 -9.56
CA SER A 243 3.60 -12.97 -10.24
C SER A 243 4.95 -13.59 -9.92
N ASP A 244 4.94 -14.88 -9.59
CA ASP A 244 6.12 -15.73 -9.37
C ASP A 244 6.96 -15.96 -10.64
N LYS A 245 6.53 -15.40 -11.79
CA LYS A 245 7.27 -15.45 -13.06
C LYS A 245 8.15 -14.22 -13.29
N VAL A 246 8.10 -13.23 -12.39
CA VAL A 246 8.87 -12.00 -12.50
C VAL A 246 9.54 -11.72 -11.16
N ASP A 247 10.85 -11.90 -11.10
CA ASP A 247 11.61 -11.66 -9.87
C ASP A 247 11.68 -10.16 -9.53
N SER A 248 11.85 -9.84 -8.24
CA SER A 248 12.18 -8.50 -7.79
C SER A 248 13.19 -8.59 -6.65
N ASN A 249 14.14 -7.65 -6.61
CA ASN A 249 15.05 -7.49 -5.48
C ASN A 249 14.40 -6.70 -4.33
N LEU A 250 13.24 -6.09 -4.58
CA LEU A 250 12.57 -5.22 -3.61
C LEU A 250 11.74 -6.00 -2.58
N ASN A 251 11.71 -7.33 -2.68
CA ASN A 251 11.11 -8.25 -1.71
C ASN A 251 12.08 -9.38 -1.31
N ASP A 252 13.39 -9.20 -1.52
CA ASP A 252 14.43 -10.14 -1.13
C ASP A 252 14.76 -10.02 0.38
N PHE A 253 13.75 -10.28 1.21
CA PHE A 253 13.82 -10.29 2.67
C PHE A 253 12.63 -11.09 3.24
N PRO A 254 12.69 -11.57 4.49
CA PRO A 254 11.52 -12.17 5.14
C PRO A 254 10.39 -11.16 5.31
N TYR A 255 9.18 -11.53 4.88
CA TYR A 255 7.99 -10.70 5.04
C TYR A 255 6.75 -11.54 5.35
N GLU A 256 5.74 -10.86 5.90
CA GLU A 256 4.39 -11.38 6.09
C GLU A 256 3.40 -10.52 5.30
N MET A 257 2.36 -11.14 4.76
CA MET A 257 1.34 -10.42 4.00
C MET A 257 0.16 -10.03 4.89
N ILE A 258 -0.23 -8.77 4.84
CA ILE A 258 -1.44 -8.27 5.51
C ILE A 258 -2.66 -8.83 4.78
N ASP A 259 -3.59 -9.40 5.55
CA ASP A 259 -4.90 -9.84 5.06
C ASP A 259 -5.92 -8.68 5.08
N PRO A 260 -6.38 -8.19 3.92
CA PRO A 260 -7.34 -7.10 3.85
C PRO A 260 -8.67 -7.37 4.57
N VAL A 261 -9.10 -8.63 4.64
CA VAL A 261 -10.35 -9.02 5.32
C VAL A 261 -10.23 -8.73 6.80
N VAL A 262 -9.12 -9.17 7.40
CA VAL A 262 -8.80 -8.94 8.82
C VAL A 262 -8.63 -7.47 9.12
N VAL A 263 -8.00 -6.71 8.20
CA VAL A 263 -7.86 -5.26 8.33
C VAL A 263 -9.23 -4.58 8.47
N LEU A 264 -10.19 -4.92 7.61
CA LEU A 264 -11.52 -4.32 7.71
C LEU A 264 -12.32 -4.80 8.91
N ASP A 265 -12.21 -6.08 9.28
CA ASP A 265 -12.89 -6.63 10.46
C ASP A 265 -12.43 -5.96 11.77
N GLU A 266 -11.16 -5.54 11.81
CA GLU A 266 -10.56 -4.92 13.00
C GLU A 266 -10.39 -3.39 12.86
N ALA A 267 -10.85 -2.79 11.76
CA ALA A 267 -10.58 -1.39 11.41
C ALA A 267 -11.01 -0.43 12.51
N GLU A 268 -12.25 -0.54 13.01
CA GLU A 268 -12.78 0.35 14.06
C GLU A 268 -11.89 0.35 15.31
N LYS A 269 -11.43 -0.84 15.74
CA LYS A 269 -10.54 -1.00 16.90
C LYS A 269 -9.22 -0.27 16.66
N TRP A 270 -8.56 -0.56 15.54
CA TRP A 270 -7.21 -0.05 15.28
C TRP A 270 -7.22 1.44 14.94
N GLU A 271 -8.19 1.93 14.16
CA GLU A 271 -8.34 3.34 13.83
C GLU A 271 -8.59 4.19 15.08
N ARG A 272 -9.44 3.74 16.01
CA ARG A 272 -9.69 4.45 17.27
C ARG A 272 -8.41 4.61 18.09
N ILE A 273 -7.69 3.51 18.32
CA ILE A 273 -6.45 3.55 19.11
C ILE A 273 -5.37 4.37 18.41
N TRP A 274 -5.23 4.21 17.09
CA TRP A 274 -4.30 4.99 16.29
C TRP A 274 -4.58 6.50 16.38
N SER A 275 -5.86 6.87 16.28
CA SER A 275 -6.31 8.25 16.41
C SER A 275 -5.96 8.85 17.78
N GLU A 276 -6.20 8.10 18.86
CA GLU A 276 -5.83 8.51 20.22
C GLU A 276 -4.31 8.73 20.37
N LEU A 277 -3.50 7.86 19.75
CA LEU A 277 -2.04 7.90 19.87
C LEU A 277 -1.37 8.97 19.00
N PHE A 278 -1.79 9.12 17.74
CA PHE A 278 -1.06 9.90 16.74
C PHE A 278 -1.84 11.09 16.19
N LEU A 279 -3.17 11.07 16.28
CA LEU A 279 -4.05 12.08 15.67
C LEU A 279 -4.83 12.91 16.70
N LYS A 280 -4.52 12.78 18.00
CA LYS A 280 -5.19 13.50 19.10
C LYS A 280 -6.70 13.28 19.14
N GLY A 281 -7.16 12.08 18.79
CA GLY A 281 -8.58 11.74 18.73
C GLY A 281 -9.32 12.24 17.49
N GLN A 282 -8.61 12.84 16.52
CA GLN A 282 -9.19 13.22 15.24
C GLN A 282 -9.28 12.03 14.29
N ALA A 283 -10.31 12.00 13.44
CA ALA A 283 -10.40 11.01 12.37
C ALA A 283 -9.16 11.07 11.47
N ILE A 284 -8.83 9.94 10.85
CA ILE A 284 -7.75 9.88 9.85
C ILE A 284 -8.15 10.79 8.70
N LYS A 285 -7.44 11.92 8.57
CA LYS A 285 -7.56 12.80 7.41
C LYS A 285 -6.99 12.09 6.20
N ARG A 286 -7.89 11.41 5.49
CA ARG A 286 -7.68 10.96 4.13
C ARG A 286 -7.73 12.23 3.28
N GLU A 287 -6.88 12.32 2.26
CA GLU A 287 -6.48 13.52 1.48
C GLU A 287 -7.60 14.46 0.91
N SER A 288 -8.86 14.32 1.33
CA SER A 288 -10.05 15.10 1.02
C SER A 288 -10.63 15.92 2.18
N ASP A 289 -10.00 15.96 3.37
CA ASP A 289 -10.41 16.79 4.52
C ASP A 289 -9.69 18.14 4.62
#